data_AF-A0A183SUH6-F1
#
_entry.id   AF-A0A183SUH6-F1
#
_cell.length_a   1.000
_cell.length_b   1.000
_cell.length_c   1.000
_cell.angle_alpha   90.00
_cell.angle_beta   90.00
_cell.angle_gamma   90.00
#
_symmetry.space_group_name_H-M   'P 1'
#
loop_
_entity.id
_entity.type
_entity.pdbx_description
1 polymer ?
#
loop_
_entity_poly.entity_id
_entity_poly.type
_entity_poly.pdbx_seq_one_letter_code
_entity_poly.pdbx_strand_id
1 'polypeptide(L)' 'MSPLTLAAWNVRSLLDNPRSNRPERRTALVARELARYKVDIAALSETRFSEQGQLKEVGAGFTFFWSGRPKAE' A
#
# COMPACT_ATOMS: atom_id res chain seq x y z
N MET A 1 22.57 16.44 -0.90
CA MET A 1 21.79 15.19 -0.70
C MET A 1 20.56 15.55 0.11
N SER A 2 19.36 15.41 -0.44
CA SER A 2 18.12 15.54 0.32
C SER A 2 17.91 14.30 1.21
N PRO A 3 17.41 14.45 2.45
CA PRO A 3 17.17 13.32 3.33
C PRO A 3 16.04 12.42 2.81
N LEU A 4 16.18 11.11 2.99
CA LEU A 4 15.17 10.10 2.65
C LEU A 4 14.23 9.87 3.83
N THR A 5 12.94 9.96 3.61
CA THR A 5 11.89 9.81 4.63
C THR A 5 11.26 8.42 4.55
N LEU A 6 11.43 7.64 5.63
CA LEU A 6 10.87 6.29 5.76
C LEU A 6 9.72 6.29 6.77
N ALA A 7 8.66 5.53 6.51
CA ALA A 7 7.56 5.34 7.46
C ALA A 7 7.10 3.87 7.52
N ALA A 8 6.42 3.52 8.60
CA ALA A 8 5.70 2.25 8.73
C ALA A 8 4.26 2.55 9.15
N TRP A 9 3.29 1.94 8.47
CA TRP A 9 1.87 2.17 8.75
C TRP A 9 1.02 0.90 8.61
N ASN A 10 0.05 0.76 9.50
CA ASN A 10 -0.96 -0.27 9.48
C ASN A 10 -2.21 0.22 8.73
N VAL A 11 -2.58 -0.46 7.64
CA VAL A 11 -3.69 -0.07 6.75
C VAL A 11 -4.93 -0.97 6.89
N ARG A 12 -5.03 -1.76 7.98
CA ARG A 12 -6.11 -2.73 8.26
C ARG A 12 -7.51 -2.25 7.87
N SER A 13 -7.88 -1.03 8.25
CA SER A 13 -9.23 -0.49 7.97
C SER A 13 -9.53 -0.24 6.49
N LEU A 14 -8.51 0.06 5.68
CA LEU A 14 -8.67 0.37 4.25
C LEU A 14 -8.87 -0.90 3.42
N LEU A 15 -8.36 -2.04 3.88
CA LEU A 15 -8.34 -3.29 3.10
C LEU A 15 -9.32 -4.37 3.59
N ASP A 16 -9.90 -4.21 4.80
CA ASP A 16 -10.67 -5.25 5.51
C ASP A 16 -12.07 -5.59 4.96
N ASN A 17 -12.56 -4.92 3.90
CA ASN A 17 -13.84 -5.30 3.28
C ASN A 17 -13.61 -6.26 2.09
N PRO A 18 -13.86 -7.58 2.24
CA PRO A 18 -13.71 -8.58 1.18
C PRO A 18 -14.74 -8.46 0.05
N ARG A 19 -15.81 -7.67 0.21
CA ARG A 19 -16.82 -7.43 -0.84
C ARG A 19 -16.50 -6.27 -1.77
N SER A 20 -15.44 -5.50 -1.50
CA SER A 20 -15.10 -4.33 -2.32
C SER A 20 -14.09 -4.72 -3.41
N ASN A 21 -14.53 -4.74 -4.68
CA ASN A 21 -13.69 -5.20 -5.79
C ASN A 21 -12.70 -4.17 -6.36
N ARG A 22 -12.53 -2.99 -5.72
CA ARG A 22 -11.79 -1.85 -6.30
C ARG A 22 -10.50 -1.54 -5.52
N PRO A 23 -9.44 -2.35 -5.69
CA PRO A 23 -8.15 -2.11 -5.03
C PRO A 23 -7.53 -0.75 -5.39
N GLU A 24 -7.77 -0.24 -6.60
CA GLU A 24 -7.19 1.01 -7.11
C GLU A 24 -7.60 2.23 -6.25
N ARG A 25 -8.88 2.32 -5.87
CA ARG A 25 -9.38 3.45 -5.06
C ARG A 25 -8.78 3.50 -3.65
N ARG A 26 -8.32 2.35 -3.12
CA ARG A 26 -7.75 2.26 -1.78
C ARG A 26 -6.29 2.72 -1.79
N THR A 27 -5.52 2.31 -2.79
CA THR A 27 -4.16 2.80 -3.00
C THR A 27 -4.11 4.30 -3.27
N ALA A 28 -5.16 4.88 -3.86
CA ALA A 28 -5.26 6.33 -4.09
C ALA A 28 -5.19 7.13 -2.79
N LEU A 29 -5.93 6.67 -1.78
CA LEU A 29 -5.97 7.30 -0.46
C LEU A 29 -4.63 7.15 0.26
N VAL A 30 -4.04 5.97 0.18
CA VAL A 30 -2.71 5.72 0.78
C VAL A 30 -1.66 6.61 0.13
N ALA A 31 -1.60 6.66 -1.21
CA ALA A 31 -0.65 7.49 -1.93
C ALA A 31 -0.83 8.98 -1.63
N ARG A 32 -2.08 9.45 -1.52
CA ARG A 32 -2.39 10.83 -1.13
C ARG A 32 -1.86 11.15 0.27
N GLU A 33 -2.00 10.23 1.21
CA GLU A 33 -1.55 10.46 2.59
C GLU A 33 -0.01 10.37 2.70
N LEU A 34 0.63 9.47 1.96
CA LEU A 34 2.10 9.41 1.88
C LEU A 34 2.67 10.71 1.29
N ALA A 35 2.05 11.23 0.22
CA ALA A 35 2.43 12.51 -0.36
C ALA A 35 2.24 13.67 0.63
N ARG A 36 1.17 13.64 1.43
CA ARG A 36 0.89 14.66 2.46
C ARG A 36 1.98 14.70 3.54
N TYR A 37 2.47 13.54 3.98
CA TYR A 37 3.53 13.46 4.97
C TYR A 37 4.95 13.50 4.36
N LYS A 38 5.07 13.67 3.04
CA LYS A 38 6.36 13.66 2.32
C LYS A 38 7.17 12.38 2.59
N VAL A 39 6.48 11.26 2.69
CA VAL A 39 7.11 9.95 2.88
C VAL A 39 7.60 9.45 1.52
N ASP A 40 8.87 9.10 1.42
CA ASP A 40 9.46 8.58 0.19
C ASP A 40 9.23 7.07 0.05
N ILE A 41 9.30 6.33 1.17
CA ILE A 41 9.08 4.87 1.21
C ILE A 41 8.31 4.51 2.47
N ALA A 42 7.25 3.71 2.32
CA ALA A 42 6.44 3.24 3.44
C ALA A 42 6.34 1.71 3.48
N ALA A 43 6.58 1.12 4.65
CA ALA A 43 6.24 -0.27 4.94
C ALA A 43 4.79 -0.35 5.41
N LEU A 44 3.93 -0.99 4.62
CA LEU A 44 2.50 -1.16 4.94
C LEU A 44 2.24 -2.56 5.47
N SER A 45 1.45 -2.67 6.54
CA SER A 45 1.02 -3.95 7.14
C SER A 45 -0.49 -4.14 7.05
N GLU A 46 -0.92 -5.40 7.00
CA GLU A 46 -2.34 -5.84 6.93
C GLU A 46 -3.02 -5.75 5.56
N THR A 47 -2.24 -5.94 4.50
CA THR A 47 -2.74 -6.26 3.16
C THR A 47 -3.22 -7.72 3.14
N ARG A 48 -4.53 -7.98 3.23
CA ARG A 48 -5.10 -9.34 3.07
C ARG A 48 -4.98 -9.89 1.63
N PHE A 49 -3.94 -9.52 0.89
CA PHE A 49 -3.66 -10.05 -0.43
C PHE A 49 -2.80 -11.31 -0.28
N SER A 50 -3.29 -12.45 -0.78
CA SER A 50 -2.60 -13.75 -0.70
C SER A 50 -1.54 -13.95 -1.79
N GLU A 51 -1.62 -13.20 -2.88
CA GLU A 51 -0.71 -13.31 -4.03
C GLU A 51 0.36 -12.22 -4.00
N GLN A 52 1.48 -12.48 -4.68
CA GLN A 52 2.43 -11.41 -5.00
C GLN A 52 1.84 -10.49 -6.06
N GLY A 53 2.08 -9.19 -5.93
CA GLY A 53 1.56 -8.23 -6.90
C GLY A 53 2.19 -6.86 -6.79
N GLN A 54 1.96 -6.08 -7.84
CA GLN A 54 2.32 -4.68 -7.91
C GLN A 54 1.15 -3.88 -8.46
N LEU A 55 0.98 -2.66 -7.97
CA LEU A 55 -0.02 -1.71 -8.48
C LEU A 55 0.59 -0.32 -8.57
N LYS A 56 0.46 0.30 -9.73
CA LYS A 56 0.80 1.70 -9.94
C LYS A 56 -0.48 2.43 -10.32
N GLU A 57 -0.89 3.37 -9.50
CA GLU A 57 -2.00 4.24 -9.83
C GLU A 57 -1.50 5.46 -10.61
N VAL A 58 -2.15 5.74 -11.73
CA VAL A 58 -1.80 6.85 -12.61
C VAL A 58 -2.02 8.17 -11.85
N GLY A 59 -0.96 8.97 -11.72
CA GLY A 59 -1.02 10.27 -11.05
C GLY A 59 -0.79 10.26 -9.53
N ALA A 60 -0.69 9.08 -8.91
CA ALA A 60 -0.51 8.95 -7.46
C ALA A 60 0.94 9.11 -6.99
N GLY A 61 1.92 8.94 -7.89
CA GLY A 61 3.35 9.11 -7.59
C GLY A 61 4.00 7.94 -6.83
N PHE A 62 3.23 6.92 -6.45
CA PHE A 62 3.73 5.74 -5.74
C PHE A 62 3.43 4.43 -6.51
N THR A 63 4.32 3.47 -6.36
CA THR A 63 4.12 2.08 -6.80
C THR A 63 4.01 1.20 -5.55
N PHE A 64 2.94 0.44 -5.46
CA PHE A 64 2.68 -0.48 -4.36
C PHE A 64 3.15 -1.89 -4.73
N PHE A 65 3.77 -2.56 -3.77
CA PHE A 65 4.14 -3.97 -3.86
C PHE A 65 3.54 -4.71 -2.67
N TRP A 66 3.11 -5.94 -2.88
CA TRP A 66 2.72 -6.82 -1.80
C TRP A 66 3.09 -8.26 -2.11
N SER A 67 3.24 -9.04 -1.05
CA SER A 67 3.36 -10.49 -1.12
C SER A 67 2.46 -11.07 -0.04
N GLY A 68 1.71 -12.11 -0.40
CA GLY A 68 0.98 -12.87 0.60
C GLY A 68 1.92 -13.80 1.39
N ARG A 69 1.43 -14.28 2.52
CA ARG A 69 2.12 -15.36 3.23
C ARG A 69 2.03 -16.64 2.38
N PRO A 70 3.14 -17.34 2.13
CA PRO A 70 3.06 -18.67 1.54
C PRO A 70 2.15 -19.53 2.41
N LYS A 71 1.29 -20.36 1.78
CA LYS A 71 0.62 -21.42 2.53
C LYS A 71 1.72 -22.24 3.19
N ALA A 72 1.72 -22.30 4.51
CA ALA A 72 2.47 -23.35 5.20
C ALA A 72 1.92 -24.69 4.71
N GLU A 73 2.83 -25.58 4.32
CA GLU A 73 2.51 -27.00 4.08
C GLU A 73 2.01 -27.64 5.38
#